data_AF-H2J732-F1
#
_entry.id   AF-H2J732-F1
#
_cell.length_a   1.000
_cell.length_b   1.000
_cell.length_c   1.000
_cell.angle_alpha   90.00
_cell.angle_beta   90.00
_cell.angle_gamma   90.00
#
_symmetry.space_group_name_H-M   'P 1'
#
loop_
_entity.id
_entity.type
_entity.pdbx_description
1 polymer ?
#
loop_
_entity_poly.entity_id
_entity_poly.type
_entity_poly.pdbx_seq_one_letter_code
_entity_poly.pdbx_strand_id
1 'polypeptide(L)'
;MEYYICEIKDIENRTRKIAIENNIIGISTSFIPEDTGKQFIGFSEFNGNLYPVVTLPLEEKLVLKIFLIYEKMAFGVTSIIKKTKIDKVHIISEKMLELFPEMKIYSGYFEDEGEDILVFNIENALKQDMPDVIVKNRKIKRGTHQKLLQDFFIIDGKYAVERYKILNISGIEKFAPFSFKEFDGFVEYKNEIFPVLKTDEEFKWLVIKKGFSLLCKNIQTTNGEVISDEKNKKYLKVGKNIYEILE
;
A
#
# COMPACT_ATOMS: atom_id res chain seq x y z
N MET A 1 24.21 -17.28 10.09
CA MET A 1 22.85 -16.70 10.17
C MET A 1 22.61 -15.87 8.91
N GLU A 2 21.37 -15.75 8.44
CA GLU A 2 21.06 -14.93 7.25
C GLU A 2 20.55 -13.55 7.66
N TYR A 3 21.00 -12.51 6.96
CA TYR A 3 20.65 -11.13 7.21
C TYR A 3 20.27 -10.40 5.92
N TYR A 4 19.33 -9.46 6.03
CA TYR A 4 19.15 -8.39 5.05
C TYR A 4 20.02 -7.21 5.44
N ILE A 5 20.85 -6.74 4.52
CA ILE A 5 21.52 -5.45 4.66
C ILE A 5 20.61 -4.39 4.06
N CYS A 6 20.22 -3.42 4.88
CA CYS A 6 19.27 -2.39 4.55
C CYS A 6 19.89 -1.00 4.66
N GLU A 7 19.42 -0.07 3.84
CA GLU A 7 19.70 1.35 4.02
C GLU A 7 18.54 2.05 4.68
N ILE A 8 18.87 2.98 5.56
CA ILE A 8 17.96 3.94 6.13
C ILE A 8 18.50 5.33 5.85
N LYS A 9 17.69 6.14 5.19
CA LYS A 9 17.98 7.54 4.87
C LYS A 9 17.11 8.46 5.71
N ASP A 10 17.70 9.55 6.16
CA ASP A 10 16.94 10.68 6.69
C ASP A 10 16.45 11.59 5.54
N ILE A 11 15.72 12.65 5.91
CA ILE A 11 15.27 13.69 4.97
C ILE A 11 16.41 14.50 4.34
N GLU A 12 17.61 14.50 4.95
CA GLU A 12 18.82 15.15 4.45
C GLU A 12 19.65 14.22 3.55
N ASN A 13 19.14 13.02 3.26
CA ASN A 13 19.77 11.98 2.45
C ASN A 13 21.06 11.39 3.07
N ARG A 14 21.30 11.58 4.37
CA ARG A 14 22.32 10.85 5.13
C ARG A 14 21.89 9.39 5.25
N THR A 15 22.78 8.49 4.88
CA THR A 15 22.49 7.06 4.74
C THR A 15 23.19 6.27 5.85
N ARG A 16 22.46 5.36 6.50
CA ARG A 16 22.99 4.39 7.45
C ARG A 16 22.69 2.98 6.94
N LYS A 17 23.66 2.08 7.06
CA LYS A 17 23.48 0.66 6.76
C LYS A 17 23.27 -0.11 8.06
N ILE A 18 22.28 -0.99 8.07
CA ILE A 18 22.03 -1.91 9.18
C ILE A 18 21.78 -3.31 8.64
N ALA A 19 22.09 -4.30 9.45
CA ALA A 19 21.72 -5.69 9.20
C ALA A 19 20.50 -6.06 10.04
N ILE A 20 19.56 -6.73 9.39
CA ILE A 20 18.32 -7.21 9.99
C ILE A 20 18.25 -8.72 9.78
N GLU A 21 18.05 -9.47 10.86
CA GLU A 21 17.99 -10.94 10.78
C GLU A 21 16.80 -11.41 9.92
N ASN A 22 17.03 -12.41 9.07
CA ASN A 22 16.05 -12.99 8.15
C ASN A 22 15.00 -13.88 8.87
N ASN A 23 14.26 -13.28 9.80
CA ASN A 23 13.11 -13.88 10.48
C ASN A 23 11.80 -13.23 10.02
N ILE A 24 11.76 -12.81 8.75
CA ILE A 24 10.63 -12.09 8.16
C ILE A 24 9.67 -13.08 7.48
N ILE A 25 8.37 -12.78 7.53
CA ILE A 25 7.32 -13.52 6.81
C ILE A 25 7.02 -12.90 5.44
N GLY A 26 7.56 -11.72 5.14
CA GLY A 26 7.41 -11.06 3.84
C GLY A 26 7.96 -9.65 3.80
N ILE A 27 7.75 -8.98 2.66
CA ILE A 27 8.13 -7.59 2.43
C ILE A 27 6.91 -6.85 1.87
N SER A 28 6.68 -5.62 2.34
CA SER A 28 5.68 -4.71 1.81
C SER A 28 6.30 -3.38 1.40
N THR A 29 5.66 -2.71 0.46
CA THR A 29 5.93 -1.31 0.11
C THR A 29 4.76 -0.40 0.48
N SER A 30 3.74 -0.95 1.14
CA SER A 30 2.58 -0.20 1.61
C SER A 30 2.88 0.42 2.97
N PHE A 31 2.61 1.72 3.10
CA PHE A 31 2.70 2.46 4.35
C PHE A 31 1.47 3.34 4.52
N ILE A 32 0.85 3.20 5.68
CA ILE A 32 -0.27 4.01 6.14
C ILE A 32 0.27 4.79 7.33
N PRO A 33 0.72 6.04 7.13
CA PRO A 33 1.23 6.85 8.23
C PRO A 33 0.09 7.14 9.21
N GLU A 34 0.36 6.98 10.50
CA GLU A 34 -0.59 7.31 11.54
C GLU A 34 0.15 7.91 12.73
N ASP A 35 -0.24 9.11 13.12
CA ASP A 35 0.30 9.75 14.32
C ASP A 35 -0.36 9.10 15.54
N THR A 36 0.21 8.00 15.99
CA THR A 36 -0.41 7.18 17.03
C THR A 36 -0.07 7.67 18.43
N GLY A 37 0.81 8.66 18.60
CA GLY A 37 1.36 9.07 19.90
C GLY A 37 2.03 7.91 20.67
N LYS A 38 2.30 6.79 19.99
CA LYS A 38 2.83 5.53 20.52
C LYS A 38 4.19 5.22 19.88
N GLN A 39 4.79 4.09 20.28
CA GLN A 39 6.11 3.61 19.86
C GLN A 39 6.20 3.14 18.38
N PHE A 40 5.18 3.39 17.55
CA PHE A 40 5.14 3.00 16.14
C PHE A 40 4.57 4.16 15.30
N ILE A 41 5.00 4.23 14.04
CA ILE A 41 4.83 5.43 13.18
C ILE A 41 3.71 5.30 12.13
N GLY A 42 2.97 4.20 12.19
CA GLY A 42 1.91 3.86 11.25
C GLY A 42 1.79 2.36 11.05
N PHE A 43 1.16 1.96 9.95
CA PHE A 43 0.93 0.56 9.62
C PHE A 43 1.45 0.22 8.22
N SER A 44 1.90 -1.03 8.05
CA SER A 44 2.20 -1.61 6.75
C SER A 44 1.21 -2.73 6.45
N GLU A 45 0.65 -2.73 5.25
CA GLU A 45 -0.27 -3.78 4.82
C GLU A 45 0.49 -4.94 4.19
N PHE A 46 0.26 -6.15 4.67
CA PHE A 46 0.78 -7.39 4.06
C PHE A 46 -0.24 -8.51 4.18
N ASN A 47 -0.56 -9.15 3.05
CA ASN A 47 -1.58 -10.22 2.96
C ASN A 47 -2.93 -9.86 3.61
N GLY A 48 -3.34 -8.60 3.49
CA GLY A 48 -4.62 -8.09 4.03
C GLY A 48 -4.64 -7.86 5.54
N ASN A 49 -3.49 -8.00 6.23
CA ASN A 49 -3.31 -7.64 7.63
C ASN A 49 -2.51 -6.33 7.73
N LEU A 50 -2.74 -5.58 8.81
CA LEU A 50 -1.97 -4.39 9.15
C LEU A 50 -0.95 -4.73 10.23
N TYR A 51 0.29 -4.35 9.96
CA TYR A 51 1.42 -4.55 10.86
C TYR A 51 1.90 -3.20 11.37
N PRO A 52 1.99 -2.96 12.68
CA PRO A 52 2.53 -1.71 13.21
C PRO A 52 3.97 -1.54 12.74
N VAL A 53 4.28 -0.35 12.23
CA VAL A 53 5.60 -0.04 11.67
C VAL A 53 6.48 0.58 12.74
N VAL A 54 7.61 -0.07 12.98
CA VAL A 54 8.73 0.47 13.76
C VAL A 54 9.92 0.74 12.84
N THR A 55 10.83 1.59 13.28
CA THR A 55 12.09 1.84 12.57
C THR A 55 13.16 2.23 13.60
N LEU A 56 14.33 2.68 13.15
CA LEU A 56 15.37 3.16 14.06
C LEU A 56 14.84 4.33 14.92
N PRO A 57 15.04 4.30 16.25
CA PRO A 57 14.68 5.40 17.13
C PRO A 57 15.68 6.54 16.94
N LEU A 58 15.44 7.36 15.93
CA LEU A 58 16.24 8.54 15.60
C LEU A 58 15.39 9.79 15.82
N GLU A 59 16.02 10.87 16.29
CA GLU A 59 15.37 12.18 16.42
C GLU A 59 14.99 12.78 15.06
N GLU A 60 15.59 12.26 13.99
CA GLU A 60 15.46 12.73 12.63
C GLU A 60 14.33 12.01 11.89
N LYS A 61 13.62 12.73 11.02
CA LYS A 61 12.61 12.11 10.15
C LYS A 61 13.28 11.21 9.11
N LEU A 62 12.82 9.96 9.03
CA LEU A 62 13.34 8.94 8.13
C LEU A 62 12.49 8.79 6.86
N VAL A 63 13.15 8.49 5.74
CA VAL A 63 12.52 8.22 4.44
C VAL A 63 12.29 6.72 4.31
N LEU A 64 11.12 6.24 4.69
CA LEU A 64 10.79 4.81 4.66
C LEU A 64 10.03 4.44 3.38
N LYS A 65 10.40 3.33 2.76
CA LYS A 65 9.80 2.84 1.50
C LYS A 65 9.54 1.34 1.50
N ILE A 66 10.34 0.58 2.23
CA ILE A 66 10.26 -0.89 2.30
C ILE A 66 10.02 -1.29 3.75
N PHE A 67 9.13 -2.26 3.95
CA PHE A 67 8.72 -2.73 5.26
C PHE A 67 8.95 -4.24 5.32
N LEU A 68 9.92 -4.64 6.16
CA LEU A 68 10.20 -6.04 6.44
C LEU A 68 9.17 -6.56 7.44
N ILE A 69 8.35 -7.52 7.03
CA ILE A 69 7.19 -7.98 7.80
C ILE A 69 7.60 -9.13 8.71
N TYR A 70 7.40 -8.96 10.01
CA TYR A 70 7.50 -9.99 11.04
C TYR A 70 6.10 -10.46 11.44
N GLU A 71 6.02 -11.51 12.26
CA GLU A 71 4.73 -12.04 12.72
C GLU A 71 3.83 -11.01 13.40
N LYS A 72 4.43 -10.04 14.11
CA LYS A 72 3.71 -9.06 14.94
C LYS A 72 3.88 -7.60 14.53
N MET A 73 4.85 -7.28 13.69
CA MET A 73 5.18 -5.90 13.32
C MET A 73 5.84 -5.83 11.96
N ALA A 74 6.05 -4.62 11.47
CA ALA A 74 6.83 -4.33 10.29
C ALA A 74 8.02 -3.43 10.66
N PHE A 75 9.20 -3.72 10.15
CA PHE A 75 10.37 -2.87 10.30
C PHE A 75 10.58 -2.04 9.03
N GLY A 76 10.49 -0.72 9.15
CA GLY A 76 10.60 0.22 8.04
C GLY A 76 12.05 0.58 7.73
N VAL A 77 12.42 0.47 6.45
CA VAL A 77 13.71 0.87 5.87
C VAL A 77 13.52 1.65 4.58
N THR A 78 14.57 2.31 4.09
CA THR A 78 14.54 3.00 2.79
C THR A 78 14.73 2.03 1.63
N SER A 79 15.67 1.09 1.75
CA SER A 79 15.95 0.10 0.70
C SER A 79 16.55 -1.18 1.31
N ILE A 80 16.48 -2.28 0.57
CA ILE A 80 17.22 -3.51 0.85
C ILE A 80 18.35 -3.58 -0.18
N ILE A 81 19.60 -3.63 0.28
CA ILE A 81 20.78 -3.72 -0.58
C ILE A 81 20.94 -5.16 -1.06
N LYS A 82 21.05 -6.09 -0.11
CA LYS A 82 21.27 -7.51 -0.38
C LYS A 82 20.83 -8.38 0.79
N LYS A 83 20.67 -9.68 0.49
CA LYS A 83 20.56 -10.74 1.48
C LYS A 83 21.88 -11.49 1.52
N THR A 84 22.44 -11.69 2.71
CA THR A 84 23.74 -12.34 2.90
C THR A 84 23.71 -13.34 4.05
N LYS A 85 24.61 -14.31 4.01
CA LYS A 85 24.82 -15.28 5.09
C LYS A 85 26.12 -14.91 5.80
N ILE A 86 26.04 -14.68 7.11
CA ILE A 86 27.16 -14.29 7.96
C ILE A 86 27.44 -15.41 8.95
N ASP A 87 28.70 -15.81 9.05
CA ASP A 87 29.11 -16.92 9.91
C ASP A 87 29.28 -16.49 11.38
N LYS A 88 29.69 -15.24 11.62
CA LYS A 88 29.94 -14.73 12.97
C LYS A 88 29.54 -13.26 13.10
N VAL A 89 28.83 -12.96 14.18
CA VAL A 89 28.51 -11.59 14.62
C VAL A 89 29.32 -11.29 15.87
N HIS A 90 29.93 -10.11 15.91
CA HIS A 90 30.61 -9.59 17.08
C HIS A 90 29.59 -8.95 18.02
N ILE A 91 29.43 -9.52 19.21
CA ILE A 91 28.49 -9.02 20.22
C ILE A 91 29.08 -7.76 20.86
N ILE A 92 28.27 -6.71 21.01
CA ILE A 92 28.68 -5.48 21.70
C ILE A 92 28.85 -5.80 23.19
N SER A 93 29.97 -5.41 23.78
CA SER A 93 30.26 -5.69 25.19
C SER A 93 29.38 -4.85 26.13
N GLU A 94 29.05 -5.39 27.31
CA GLU A 94 28.26 -4.68 28.32
C GLU A 94 28.89 -3.34 28.71
N LYS A 95 30.23 -3.30 28.86
CA LYS A 95 30.98 -2.08 29.13
C LYS A 95 30.79 -1.00 28.05
N MET A 96 30.67 -1.40 26.77
CA MET A 96 30.36 -0.46 25.68
C MET A 96 28.92 0.05 25.78
N LEU A 97 27.97 -0.81 26.16
CA LEU A 97 26.57 -0.42 26.36
C LEU A 97 26.35 0.48 27.59
N GLU A 98 27.23 0.40 28.59
CA GLU A 98 27.25 1.33 29.73
C GLU A 98 27.74 2.72 29.31
N LEU A 99 28.76 2.78 28.45
CA LEU A 99 29.33 4.04 27.94
C LEU A 99 28.45 4.69 26.87
N PHE A 100 27.80 3.87 26.03
CA PHE A 100 26.94 4.31 24.92
C PHE A 100 25.58 3.59 25.00
N PRO A 101 24.68 4.04 25.89
CA PRO A 101 23.37 3.41 26.08
C PRO A 101 22.53 3.33 24.80
N GLU A 102 22.71 4.25 23.86
CA GLU A 102 22.08 4.26 22.55
C GLU A 102 22.41 3.03 21.70
N MET A 103 23.55 2.37 21.95
CA MET A 103 23.94 1.15 21.25
C MET A 103 23.11 -0.08 21.64
N LYS A 104 22.28 0.00 22.70
CA LYS A 104 21.40 -1.10 23.13
C LYS A 104 20.34 -1.51 22.11
N ILE A 105 20.14 -0.68 21.08
CA ILE A 105 19.27 -1.00 19.93
C ILE A 105 19.93 -1.99 18.95
N TYR A 106 21.22 -2.26 19.09
CA TYR A 106 21.97 -3.21 18.27
C TYR A 106 22.33 -4.45 19.09
N SER A 107 22.40 -5.60 18.44
CA SER A 107 22.81 -6.89 19.04
C SER A 107 24.29 -7.17 18.80
N GLY A 108 24.89 -6.55 17.78
CA GLY A 108 26.26 -6.78 17.37
C GLY A 108 26.62 -6.04 16.10
N TYR A 109 27.73 -6.44 15.48
CA TYR A 109 28.15 -6.01 14.15
C TYR A 109 28.93 -7.12 13.43
N PHE A 110 29.10 -6.99 12.12
CA PHE A 110 30.00 -7.81 11.32
C PHE A 110 30.59 -6.97 10.19
N GLU A 111 31.73 -7.40 9.66
CA GLU A 111 32.34 -6.79 8.48
C GLU A 111 31.73 -7.38 7.21
N ASP A 112 31.31 -6.53 6.28
CA ASP A 112 30.85 -6.92 4.94
C ASP A 112 31.40 -5.91 3.93
N GLU A 113 32.11 -6.42 2.91
CA GLU A 113 32.76 -5.60 1.87
C GLU A 113 33.69 -4.48 2.42
N GLY A 114 34.32 -4.70 3.58
CA GLY A 114 35.23 -3.74 4.21
C GLY A 114 34.53 -2.66 5.04
N GLU A 115 33.23 -2.80 5.29
CA GLU A 115 32.46 -1.91 6.16
C GLU A 115 31.89 -2.67 7.36
N ASP A 116 31.93 -2.05 8.55
CA ASP A 116 31.25 -2.56 9.74
C ASP A 116 29.73 -2.30 9.66
N ILE A 117 28.94 -3.37 9.60
CA ILE A 117 27.48 -3.31 9.56
C ILE A 117 26.91 -3.69 10.92
N LEU A 118 26.20 -2.74 11.55
CA LEU A 118 25.53 -2.94 12.83
C LEU A 118 24.29 -3.83 12.66
N VAL A 119 24.17 -4.85 13.49
CA VAL A 119 23.02 -5.75 13.53
C VAL A 119 21.96 -5.16 14.45
N PHE A 120 20.80 -4.81 13.88
CA PHE A 120 19.68 -4.29 14.65
C PHE A 120 19.09 -5.39 15.56
N ASN A 121 18.83 -5.05 16.82
CA ASN A 121 18.20 -5.95 17.77
C ASN A 121 16.68 -5.89 17.61
N ILE A 122 16.17 -6.70 16.68
CA ILE A 122 14.73 -6.78 16.42
C ILE A 122 13.96 -7.28 17.64
N GLU A 123 14.55 -8.15 18.48
CA GLU A 123 13.91 -8.64 19.68
C GLU A 123 13.68 -7.54 20.71
N ASN A 124 14.61 -6.59 20.87
CA ASN A 124 14.41 -5.43 21.74
C ASN A 124 13.28 -4.53 21.22
N ALA A 125 13.14 -4.38 19.89
CA ALA A 125 11.99 -3.70 19.30
C ALA A 125 10.68 -4.48 19.47
N LEU A 126 10.72 -5.82 19.49
CA LEU A 126 9.57 -6.70 19.73
C LEU A 126 9.16 -6.80 21.21
N LYS A 127 10.08 -6.55 22.15
CA LYS A 127 9.86 -6.57 23.60
C LYS A 127 9.17 -5.29 24.12
N GLN A 128 9.17 -4.24 23.32
CA GLN A 128 8.36 -3.06 23.59
C GLN A 128 6.87 -3.44 23.56
N ASP A 129 6.04 -2.83 24.41
CA ASP A 129 4.59 -3.08 24.51
C ASP A 129 3.90 -2.69 23.18
N MET A 130 4.02 -3.57 22.20
CA MET A 130 3.33 -3.45 20.93
C MET A 130 1.87 -3.83 21.15
N PRO A 131 0.92 -3.04 20.63
CA PRO A 131 -0.47 -3.42 20.70
C PRO A 131 -0.63 -4.83 20.09
N ASP A 132 -1.36 -5.73 20.77
CA ASP A 132 -1.65 -7.13 20.36
C ASP A 132 -2.46 -7.25 19.05
N VAL A 133 -2.47 -6.18 18.26
CA VAL A 133 -3.42 -5.94 17.21
C VAL A 133 -2.80 -6.41 15.89
N ILE A 134 -2.71 -7.74 15.75
CA ILE A 134 -2.94 -8.35 14.45
C ILE A 134 -4.42 -8.06 14.14
N VAL A 135 -4.71 -6.92 13.50
CA VAL A 135 -6.07 -6.66 13.00
C VAL A 135 -6.31 -7.70 11.91
N LYS A 136 -6.92 -8.85 12.27
CA LYS A 136 -7.67 -9.64 11.30
C LYS A 136 -8.73 -8.71 10.76
N ASN A 137 -8.59 -8.29 9.52
CA ASN A 137 -9.63 -7.51 8.85
C ASN A 137 -10.95 -8.31 8.92
N ARG A 138 -11.86 -7.88 9.81
CA ARG A 138 -13.29 -8.05 9.57
C ARG A 138 -13.51 -7.48 8.18
N LYS A 139 -13.99 -8.31 7.25
CA LYS A 139 -14.55 -7.85 5.98
C LYS A 139 -15.41 -6.62 6.29
N ILE A 140 -14.96 -5.41 5.93
CA ILE A 140 -15.78 -4.23 5.62
C ILE A 140 -14.85 -3.09 5.13
N LYS A 141 -15.10 -2.70 3.88
CA LYS A 141 -14.88 -1.39 3.23
C LYS A 141 -13.46 -0.80 3.23
N ARG A 142 -12.73 -1.16 2.17
CA ARG A 142 -11.62 -0.40 1.58
C ARG A 142 -11.95 1.09 1.48
N GLY A 143 -11.20 1.89 2.23
CA GLY A 143 -11.09 3.32 2.08
C GLY A 143 -9.69 3.73 2.50
N THR A 144 -8.77 3.82 1.56
CA THR A 144 -7.48 4.50 1.75
C THR A 144 -7.13 5.24 0.47
N HIS A 145 -7.05 6.55 0.60
CA HIS A 145 -6.39 7.44 -0.34
C HIS A 145 -4.91 7.05 -0.43
N GLN A 146 -4.59 6.22 -1.42
CA GLN A 146 -3.27 6.13 -1.99
C GLN A 146 -3.30 7.02 -3.24
N LYS A 147 -2.34 7.95 -3.40
CA LYS A 147 -1.89 8.34 -4.75
C LYS A 147 -1.09 7.16 -5.35
N LEU A 148 -1.73 5.99 -5.41
CA LEU A 148 -1.44 4.98 -6.41
C LEU A 148 -1.76 5.62 -7.75
N LEU A 149 -1.07 5.21 -8.81
CA LEU A 149 -1.72 5.23 -10.12
C LEU A 149 -3.08 4.54 -9.93
N GLN A 150 -4.14 5.35 -9.93
CA GLN A 150 -5.46 4.84 -9.61
C GLN A 150 -5.86 3.90 -10.73
N ASP A 151 -6.20 2.66 -10.38
CA ASP A 151 -6.73 1.70 -11.34
C ASP A 151 -8.09 2.20 -11.82
N PHE A 152 -8.21 2.52 -13.11
CA PHE A 152 -9.45 2.90 -13.75
C PHE A 152 -9.87 1.86 -14.79
N PHE A 153 -11.18 1.78 -15.00
CA PHE A 153 -11.75 1.21 -16.21
C PHE A 153 -12.09 2.34 -17.17
N ILE A 154 -11.55 2.26 -18.38
CA ILE A 154 -11.98 3.06 -19.53
C ILE A 154 -13.17 2.35 -20.17
N ILE A 155 -14.28 3.06 -20.25
CA ILE A 155 -15.54 2.61 -20.84
C ILE A 155 -15.69 3.26 -22.22
N ASP A 156 -15.71 2.42 -23.26
CA ASP A 156 -15.86 2.81 -24.67
C ASP A 156 -14.88 3.89 -25.17
N GLY A 157 -13.74 4.05 -24.50
CA GLY A 157 -12.76 5.11 -24.81
C GLY A 157 -13.26 6.53 -24.50
N LYS A 158 -14.39 6.68 -23.80
CA LYS A 158 -15.02 7.98 -23.49
C LYS A 158 -14.90 8.34 -22.02
N TYR A 159 -15.20 7.38 -21.15
CA TYR A 159 -15.34 7.62 -19.71
C TYR A 159 -14.34 6.80 -18.91
N ALA A 160 -13.96 7.30 -17.74
CA ALA A 160 -13.17 6.60 -16.74
C ALA A 160 -14.00 6.33 -15.49
N VAL A 161 -13.89 5.12 -14.93
CA VAL A 161 -14.51 4.76 -13.65
C VAL A 161 -13.45 4.17 -12.73
N GLU A 162 -13.32 4.72 -11.53
CA GLU A 162 -12.39 4.19 -10.53
C GLU A 162 -12.76 2.74 -10.19
N ARG A 163 -11.77 1.84 -10.21
CA ARG A 163 -11.98 0.40 -9.99
C ARG A 163 -12.75 0.07 -8.72
N TYR A 164 -12.53 0.82 -7.64
CA TYR A 164 -13.21 0.60 -6.36
C TYR A 164 -14.70 1.04 -6.35
N LYS A 165 -15.13 1.82 -7.34
CA LYS A 165 -16.54 2.19 -7.54
C LYS A 165 -17.31 1.14 -8.33
N ILE A 166 -16.64 0.22 -9.02
CA ILE A 166 -17.27 -0.89 -9.74
C ILE A 166 -17.59 -2.02 -8.75
N LEU A 167 -18.88 -2.35 -8.67
CA LEU A 167 -19.43 -3.42 -7.84
C LEU A 167 -19.38 -4.78 -8.56
N ASN A 168 -19.55 -4.77 -9.88
CA ASN A 168 -19.48 -5.96 -10.73
C ASN A 168 -19.37 -5.59 -12.22
N ILE A 169 -18.84 -6.50 -13.04
CA ILE A 169 -18.94 -6.46 -14.50
C ILE A 169 -19.57 -7.79 -14.94
N SER A 170 -20.63 -7.75 -15.73
CA SER A 170 -21.31 -8.93 -16.26
C SER A 170 -21.65 -8.78 -17.73
N GLY A 171 -22.14 -9.84 -18.36
CA GLY A 171 -22.76 -9.73 -19.67
C GLY A 171 -24.12 -9.00 -19.60
N ILE A 172 -24.66 -8.69 -20.77
CA ILE A 172 -25.90 -7.92 -20.93
C ILE A 172 -27.16 -8.68 -20.51
N GLU A 173 -27.07 -9.99 -20.26
CA GLU A 173 -28.20 -10.83 -19.87
C GLU A 173 -28.92 -10.38 -18.58
N LYS A 174 -28.25 -9.57 -17.76
CA LYS A 174 -28.81 -9.02 -16.51
C LYS A 174 -29.51 -7.67 -16.70
N PHE A 175 -29.44 -7.09 -17.89
CA PHE A 175 -30.06 -5.80 -18.19
C PHE A 175 -31.56 -5.95 -18.44
N ALA A 176 -32.36 -5.17 -17.71
CA ALA A 176 -33.78 -5.02 -17.94
C ALA A 176 -34.05 -3.67 -18.63
N PRO A 177 -34.46 -3.64 -19.92
CA PRO A 177 -34.74 -2.40 -20.63
C PRO A 177 -35.97 -1.69 -20.05
N PHE A 178 -35.82 -0.40 -19.76
CA PHE A 178 -36.88 0.45 -19.20
C PHE A 178 -36.49 1.93 -19.31
N SER A 179 -37.22 2.72 -20.12
CA SER A 179 -36.87 4.11 -20.33
C SER A 179 -37.46 5.03 -19.25
N PHE A 180 -36.60 5.72 -18.49
CA PHE A 180 -37.03 6.72 -17.51
C PHE A 180 -35.99 7.84 -17.35
N LYS A 181 -36.40 9.07 -17.68
CA LYS A 181 -35.50 10.24 -17.75
C LYS A 181 -34.31 9.95 -18.67
N GLU A 182 -33.09 10.13 -18.18
CA GLU A 182 -31.87 9.80 -18.93
C GLU A 182 -31.56 8.30 -18.99
N PHE A 183 -32.25 7.44 -18.23
CA PHE A 183 -31.91 6.01 -18.11
C PHE A 183 -32.62 5.13 -19.15
N ASP A 184 -31.88 4.14 -19.64
CA ASP A 184 -32.31 3.16 -20.66
C ASP A 184 -32.85 1.85 -20.06
N GLY A 185 -32.64 1.64 -18.76
CA GLY A 185 -33.16 0.48 -18.04
C GLY A 185 -32.64 0.38 -16.63
N PHE A 186 -32.63 -0.83 -16.10
CA PHE A 186 -32.10 -1.13 -14.79
C PHE A 186 -31.48 -2.54 -14.72
N VAL A 187 -30.75 -2.79 -13.63
CA VAL A 187 -30.22 -4.11 -13.27
C VAL A 187 -30.38 -4.33 -11.78
N GLU A 188 -30.74 -5.55 -11.41
CA GLU A 188 -30.71 -5.98 -10.02
C GLU A 188 -29.36 -6.64 -9.68
N TYR A 189 -28.73 -6.18 -8.61
CA TYR A 189 -27.51 -6.77 -8.08
C TYR A 189 -27.52 -6.75 -6.55
N LYS A 190 -27.41 -7.93 -5.93
CA LYS A 190 -27.43 -8.10 -4.46
C LYS A 190 -28.65 -7.44 -3.79
N ASN A 191 -29.83 -7.63 -4.36
CA ASN A 191 -31.11 -7.09 -3.88
C ASN A 191 -31.21 -5.56 -3.93
N GLU A 192 -30.38 -4.89 -4.74
CA GLU A 192 -30.45 -3.46 -5.04
C GLU A 192 -30.66 -3.24 -6.54
N ILE A 193 -31.47 -2.26 -6.91
CA ILE A 193 -31.75 -1.89 -8.31
C ILE A 193 -30.87 -0.70 -8.69
N PHE A 194 -30.10 -0.86 -9.77
CA PHE A 194 -29.26 0.18 -10.33
C PHE A 194 -29.83 0.62 -11.68
N PRO A 195 -30.11 1.92 -11.89
CA PRO A 195 -30.51 2.41 -13.19
C PRO A 195 -29.34 2.32 -14.18
N VAL A 196 -29.61 2.11 -15.46
CA VAL A 196 -28.62 1.81 -16.49
C VAL A 196 -28.62 2.90 -17.57
N LEU A 197 -27.44 3.39 -17.93
CA LEU A 197 -27.20 4.29 -19.06
C LEU A 197 -26.44 3.57 -20.17
N LYS A 198 -26.82 3.78 -21.43
CA LYS A 198 -26.03 3.36 -22.57
C LYS A 198 -24.89 4.33 -22.83
N THR A 199 -23.70 3.80 -23.09
CA THR A 199 -22.53 4.58 -23.54
C THR A 199 -22.21 4.38 -25.02
N ASP A 200 -22.83 3.39 -25.65
CA ASP A 200 -22.75 3.04 -27.07
C ASP A 200 -24.06 2.36 -27.53
N GLU A 201 -24.31 2.33 -28.83
CA GLU A 201 -25.48 1.67 -29.43
C GLU A 201 -25.31 0.14 -29.48
N GLU A 202 -24.06 -0.33 -29.58
CA GLU A 202 -23.73 -1.75 -29.51
C GLU A 202 -23.12 -2.08 -28.15
N PHE A 203 -23.74 -2.99 -27.41
CA PHE A 203 -23.32 -3.31 -26.05
C PHE A 203 -23.08 -4.80 -25.83
N LYS A 204 -22.03 -5.09 -25.05
CA LYS A 204 -21.60 -6.44 -24.66
C LYS A 204 -21.49 -6.61 -23.16
N TRP A 205 -21.28 -5.51 -22.44
CA TRP A 205 -20.97 -5.54 -21.03
C TRP A 205 -21.89 -4.60 -20.25
N LEU A 206 -22.22 -5.06 -19.05
CA LEU A 206 -22.89 -4.29 -18.04
C LEU A 206 -21.92 -4.03 -16.89
N VAL A 207 -21.60 -2.76 -16.66
CA VAL A 207 -20.73 -2.30 -15.57
C VAL A 207 -21.59 -1.73 -14.47
N ILE A 208 -21.68 -2.45 -13.36
CA ILE A 208 -22.46 -2.03 -12.19
C ILE A 208 -21.52 -1.22 -11.30
N LYS A 209 -21.74 0.09 -11.20
CA LYS A 209 -21.01 0.95 -10.26
C LYS A 209 -21.94 1.44 -9.14
N LYS A 210 -21.36 2.06 -8.11
CA LYS A 210 -22.14 2.73 -7.07
C LYS A 210 -23.00 3.83 -7.73
N GLY A 211 -24.29 3.84 -7.43
CA GLY A 211 -25.26 4.83 -7.91
C GLY A 211 -26.00 4.45 -9.19
N PHE A 212 -25.29 4.01 -10.23
CA PHE A 212 -25.88 3.62 -11.52
C PHE A 212 -25.02 2.58 -12.24
N SER A 213 -25.49 2.09 -13.38
CA SER A 213 -24.80 1.10 -14.20
C SER A 213 -24.63 1.60 -15.63
N LEU A 214 -23.64 1.06 -16.34
CA LEU A 214 -23.34 1.41 -17.73
C LEU A 214 -23.48 0.19 -18.61
N LEU A 215 -24.16 0.37 -19.74
CA LEU A 215 -24.24 -0.61 -20.81
C LEU A 215 -23.27 -0.18 -21.91
N CYS A 216 -22.21 -0.97 -22.13
CA CYS A 216 -21.04 -0.56 -22.90
C CYS A 216 -20.51 -1.68 -23.81
N LYS A 217 -19.70 -1.29 -24.81
CA LYS A 217 -19.11 -2.19 -25.80
C LYS A 217 -17.76 -2.73 -25.35
N ASN A 218 -16.91 -1.85 -24.86
CA ASN A 218 -15.50 -2.08 -24.59
C ASN A 218 -15.13 -1.59 -23.19
N ILE A 219 -14.37 -2.41 -22.48
CA ILE A 219 -13.84 -2.11 -21.16
C ILE A 219 -12.34 -2.36 -21.20
N GLN A 220 -11.54 -1.37 -20.78
CA GLN A 220 -10.08 -1.50 -20.68
C GLN A 220 -9.61 -1.04 -19.31
N THR A 221 -8.66 -1.74 -18.70
CA THR A 221 -8.04 -1.30 -17.45
C THR A 221 -6.83 -0.43 -17.74
N THR A 222 -6.70 0.70 -17.05
CA THR A 222 -5.54 1.57 -17.17
C THR A 222 -5.20 2.24 -15.85
N ASN A 223 -4.02 2.85 -15.84
CA ASN A 223 -3.48 3.66 -14.78
C ASN A 223 -3.17 5.05 -15.31
N GLY A 224 -3.40 6.08 -14.49
CA GLY A 224 -3.20 7.46 -14.94
C GLY A 224 -3.25 8.49 -13.81
N GLU A 225 -2.99 9.73 -14.20
CA GLU A 225 -3.02 10.89 -13.32
C GLU A 225 -4.44 11.48 -13.28
N VAL A 226 -4.95 11.77 -12.09
CA VAL A 226 -6.22 12.49 -11.93
C VAL A 226 -5.95 13.99 -11.94
N ILE A 227 -6.59 14.69 -12.86
CA ILE A 227 -6.57 16.14 -12.98
C ILE A 227 -8.00 16.69 -12.79
N SER A 228 -8.12 17.95 -12.39
CA SER A 228 -9.41 18.62 -12.23
C SER A 228 -9.50 19.87 -13.10
N ASP A 229 -10.69 20.19 -13.60
CA ASP A 229 -10.96 21.50 -14.21
C ASP A 229 -11.31 22.57 -13.15
N GLU A 230 -11.50 23.81 -13.60
CA GLU A 230 -11.87 24.96 -12.76
C GLU A 230 -13.24 24.78 -12.04
N LYS A 231 -14.07 23.85 -12.50
CA LYS A 231 -15.37 23.50 -11.91
C LYS A 231 -15.28 22.28 -10.99
N ASN A 232 -14.07 21.84 -10.65
CA ASN A 232 -13.78 20.64 -9.86
C ASN A 232 -14.27 19.32 -10.51
N LYS A 233 -14.58 19.30 -11.82
CA LYS A 233 -14.80 18.03 -12.51
C LYS A 233 -13.47 17.30 -12.64
N LYS A 234 -13.50 15.98 -12.43
CA LYS A 234 -12.30 15.15 -12.45
C LYS A 234 -12.15 14.44 -13.78
N TYR A 235 -10.91 14.37 -14.26
CA TYR A 235 -10.52 13.68 -15.48
C TYR A 235 -9.32 12.78 -15.23
N LEU A 236 -9.26 11.66 -15.95
CA LEU A 236 -8.13 10.76 -15.96
C LEU A 236 -7.25 11.04 -17.18
N LYS A 237 -5.98 11.36 -16.94
CA LYS A 237 -4.96 11.55 -17.97
C LYS A 237 -4.09 10.30 -18.12
N VAL A 238 -4.06 9.73 -19.32
CA VAL A 238 -3.20 8.59 -19.70
C VAL A 238 -2.42 8.95 -20.96
N GLY A 239 -1.14 9.30 -20.79
CA GLY A 239 -0.32 9.82 -21.88
C GLY A 239 -0.92 11.11 -22.47
N LYS A 240 -1.38 11.06 -23.73
CA LYS A 240 -2.04 12.17 -24.44
C LYS A 240 -3.58 12.14 -24.34
N ASN A 241 -4.16 11.06 -23.81
CA ASN A 241 -5.61 10.89 -23.75
C ASN A 241 -6.15 11.41 -22.41
N ILE A 242 -7.35 11.99 -22.45
CA ILE A 242 -8.06 12.53 -21.27
C ILE A 242 -9.48 11.95 -21.30
N TYR A 243 -9.91 11.36 -20.19
CA TYR A 243 -11.23 10.75 -20.03
C TYR A 243 -11.97 11.40 -18.86
N GLU A 244 -13.26 11.71 -19.02
CA GLU A 244 -14.09 12.22 -17.91
C GLU A 244 -14.31 11.12 -16.87
N ILE A 245 -14.05 11.41 -15.60
CA ILE A 245 -14.29 10.46 -14.51
C ILE A 245 -15.76 10.55 -14.11
N LEU A 246 -16.49 9.44 -14.27
CA LEU A 246 -17.89 9.36 -13.84
C LEU A 246 -17.94 9.15 -12.33
N GLU A 247 -18.33 10.19 -11.59
CA GLU A 247 -18.42 10.14 -10.13
C GLU A 247 -19.54 9.25 -9.59
#